data_AF-A0A919ZEW0-F1
#
_entry.id   AF-A0A919ZEW0-F1
#
_cell.length_a   1.000
_cell.length_b   1.000
_cell.length_c   1.000
_cell.angle_alpha   90.00
_cell.angle_beta   90.00
_cell.angle_gamma   90.00
#
_symmetry.space_group_name_H-M   'P 1'
#
loop_
_entity.id
_entity.type
_entity.pdbx_description
1 polymer ?
#
loop_
_entity_poly.entity_id
_entity_poly.type
_entity_poly.pdbx_seq_one_letter_code
_entity_poly.pdbx_strand_id
1 'polypeptide(L)' 'MPYMYELVTSGKVDPGDIVTHVIPLSEAKHGYEMFDTKTDNCIKVVLKP' A
#
# COMPACT_ATOMS: atom_id res chain seq x y z
N MET A 1 -6.43 -4.81 -17.13
CA MET A 1 -7.26 -4.15 -16.10
C MET A 1 -7.68 -2.74 -16.54
N PRO A 2 -8.47 -2.56 -17.62
CA PRO A 2 -8.79 -1.22 -18.13
C PRO A 2 -9.68 -0.41 -17.17
N TYR A 3 -10.66 -1.07 -16.54
CA TYR A 3 -11.64 -0.42 -15.67
C TYR A 3 -11.05 0.24 -14.42
N MET A 4 -10.16 -0.44 -13.69
CA MET A 4 -9.53 0.17 -12.50
C MET A 4 -8.64 1.35 -12.85
N TYR A 5 -7.92 1.28 -13.98
CA TYR A 5 -7.10 2.38 -14.44
C TYR A 5 -7.95 3.60 -14.79
N GLU A 6 -9.09 3.41 -15.45
CA GLU A 6 -10.05 4.49 -15.73
C GLU A 6 -10.58 5.14 -14.44
N LEU A 7 -10.92 4.35 -13.41
CA LEU A 7 -11.38 4.89 -12.13
C LEU A 7 -10.32 5.77 -11.45
N VAL A 8 -9.05 5.37 -11.48
CA VAL A 8 -7.94 6.13 -10.90
C VAL A 8 -7.66 7.39 -11.72
N THR A 9 -7.54 7.25 -13.04
CA THR A 9 -7.22 8.37 -13.94
C THR A 9 -8.34 9.39 -14.07
N SER A 10 -9.60 8.98 -13.91
CA SER A 10 -10.75 9.90 -13.83
C SER A 10 -10.96 10.51 -12.44
N GLY A 11 -10.13 10.16 -11.45
CA GLY A 11 -10.23 10.69 -10.08
C GLY A 11 -11.41 10.16 -9.26
N LYS A 12 -12.11 9.12 -9.76
CA LYS A 12 -13.23 8.49 -9.02
C LYS A 12 -12.76 7.65 -7.83
N VAL A 13 -11.51 7.22 -7.84
CA VAL A 13 -10.88 6.43 -6.77
C VAL A 13 -9.45 6.92 -6.56
N ASP A 14 -9.09 7.22 -5.32
CA ASP A 14 -7.69 7.41 -4.90
C ASP A 14 -7.21 6.17 -4.11
N PRO A 15 -6.37 5.30 -4.71
CA PRO A 15 -5.82 4.14 -4.01
C PRO A 15 -4.73 4.51 -2.98
N GLY A 16 -4.26 5.76 -2.95
CA GLY A 16 -3.26 6.23 -1.99
C GLY A 16 -3.78 6.24 -0.55
N ASP A 17 -5.08 6.44 -0.35
CA ASP A 17 -5.70 6.58 0.98
C ASP A 17 -5.52 5.35 1.89
N ILE A 18 -5.39 4.16 1.30
CA ILE A 18 -5.16 2.92 2.08
C ILE A 18 -3.69 2.69 2.43
N VAL A 19 -2.75 3.43 1.81
CA VAL A 19 -1.31 3.25 2.02
C VAL A 19 -0.90 3.96 3.31
N THR A 20 -0.59 3.16 4.32
CA THR A 20 -0.20 3.66 5.65
C THR A 20 1.31 3.68 5.84
N HIS A 21 2.03 2.74 5.18
CA HIS A 21 3.47 2.60 5.34
C HIS A 21 4.14 2.45 3.97
N VAL A 22 5.23 3.20 3.78
CA VAL A 22 6.09 3.11 2.59
C VAL A 22 7.52 2.92 3.09
N ILE A 23 8.11 1.76 2.83
CA ILE A 23 9.43 1.37 3.35
C ILE A 23 10.30 0.80 2.23
N PRO A 24 11.64 0.77 2.37
CA PRO A 24 12.51 0.19 1.35
C PRO A 24 12.33 -1.33 1.23
N LEU A 25 12.61 -1.89 0.05
CA LEU A 25 12.52 -3.31 -0.23
C LEU A 25 13.45 -4.14 0.68
N SER A 26 14.58 -3.56 1.12
CA SER A 26 15.47 -4.16 2.11
C SER A 26 14.80 -4.48 3.44
N GLU A 27 13.68 -3.82 3.76
CA GLU A 27 12.90 -4.01 4.99
C GLU A 27 11.64 -4.86 4.76
N ALA A 28 11.54 -5.58 3.64
CA ALA A 28 10.37 -6.39 3.29
C ALA A 28 9.89 -7.32 4.42
N LYS A 29 10.82 -7.94 5.15
CA LYS A 29 10.49 -8.81 6.29
C LYS A 29 9.73 -8.04 7.37
N HIS A 30 10.23 -6.87 7.76
CA HIS A 30 9.60 -6.02 8.75
C HIS A 30 8.23 -5.53 8.28
N GLY A 31 8.12 -5.10 7.01
CA GLY A 31 6.86 -4.72 6.41
C GLY A 31 5.81 -5.83 6.42
N TYR A 32 6.24 -7.07 6.15
CA TYR A 32 5.35 -8.23 6.20
C TYR A 32 4.86 -8.51 7.63
N GLU A 33 5.76 -8.49 8.61
CA GLU A 33 5.43 -8.69 10.02
C GLU A 33 4.44 -7.62 10.52
N MET A 34 4.65 -6.34 10.19
CA MET A 34 3.72 -5.26 10.54
C MET A 34 2.32 -5.48 9.97
N PHE A 35 2.25 -5.83 8.68
CA PHE A 35 0.98 -6.08 7.99
C PHE A 35 0.23 -7.30 8.56
N ASP A 36 0.94 -8.41 8.80
CA ASP A 36 0.36 -9.64 9.32
C ASP A 36 -0.15 -9.47 10.76
N THR A 37 0.65 -8.82 11.61
CA THR A 37 0.31 -8.58 13.03
C THR A 37 -0.63 -7.40 13.23
N LYS A 38 -0.91 -6.60 12.19
CA LYS A 38 -1.73 -5.38 12.22
C LYS A 38 -1.26 -4.39 13.29
N THR A 39 0.04 -4.26 13.43
CA THR A 39 0.66 -3.29 14.34
C THR A 39 0.73 -1.91 13.69
N ASP A 40 0.94 -0.88 14.50
CA ASP A 40 1.10 0.51 14.04
C ASP A 40 -0.03 1.05 13.14
N ASN A 41 -1.28 0.63 13.42
CA ASN A 41 -2.45 0.97 12.59
C ASN A 41 -2.24 0.61 11.09
N CYS A 42 -1.44 -0.42 10.80
CA CYS A 42 -1.09 -0.80 9.45
C CYS A 42 -2.32 -1.31 8.66
N ILE A 43 -2.67 -0.60 7.59
CA ILE A 43 -3.68 -0.99 6.59
C ILE A 43 -3.01 -1.61 5.36
N LYS A 44 -1.91 -0.99 4.88
CA LYS A 44 -1.20 -1.40 3.68
C LYS A 44 0.24 -0.90 3.71
N VAL A 45 1.17 -1.82 3.45
CA VAL A 45 2.59 -1.54 3.23
C VAL A 45 2.88 -1.52 1.73
N VAL A 46 3.63 -0.52 1.26
CA VAL A 46 4.22 -0.45 -0.08
C VAL A 46 5.74 -0.53 0.06
N LEU A 47 6.36 -1.50 -0.63
CA LEU A 47 7.81 -1.64 -0.68
C LEU A 47 8.34 -0.86 -1.88
N LYS A 48 9.28 0.06 -1.64
CA LYS A 48 9.98 0.80 -2.70
C LYS A 48 11.35 0.17 -2.98
N PRO A 49 11.75 0.01 -4.26
CA PRO A 49 13.07 -0.50 -4.63
C PRO A 49 14.22 0.29 -4.02
#